data_AF-A0A835KKA7-F1
#
_entry.id   AF-A0A835KKA7-F1
#
_cell.length_a   1.000
_cell.length_b   1.000
_cell.length_c   1.000
_cell.angle_alpha   90.00
_cell.angle_beta   90.00
_cell.angle_gamma   90.00
#
_symmetry.space_group_name_H-M   'P 1'
#
loop_
_entity.id
_entity.type
_entity.pdbx_description
1 polymer ?
#
loop_
_entity_poly.entity_id
_entity_poly.type
_entity_poly.pdbx_seq_one_letter_code
_entity_poly.pdbx_strand_id
1 'polypeptide(L)'
;MIGADPSTGAGGPHLHLQRWTRQAFACGASLPVLVDVELRGIPTHAWEMSTAENLLNPYSWPQMLYPNTRDREDYFVFRLSAWCFRPQSFPRSRDLHVVEPLTGIISSPPGKPSLSYPVSFAVRPALTSEGPDNSPSSGGDDAPG
;
A
#
# COMPACT_ATOMS: atom_id res chain seq x y z
N MET A 1 -69.13 -27.79 -18.78
CA MET A 1 -68.43 -26.50 -18.97
C MET A 1 -67.86 -26.13 -17.60
N ILE A 2 -66.58 -26.43 -17.36
CA ILE A 2 -65.47 -25.45 -17.23
C ILE A 2 -65.78 -24.47 -16.08
N GLY A 3 -64.99 -24.35 -15.02
CA GLY A 3 -63.68 -24.89 -14.67
C GLY A 3 -63.30 -24.26 -13.33
N ALA A 4 -62.57 -25.00 -12.50
CA ALA A 4 -61.99 -24.50 -11.27
C ALA A 4 -60.98 -23.38 -11.58
N ASP A 5 -60.97 -22.34 -10.76
CA ASP A 5 -59.84 -21.40 -10.70
C ASP A 5 -59.13 -21.58 -9.35
N PRO A 6 -58.00 -22.31 -9.30
CA PRO A 6 -57.10 -22.27 -8.17
C PRO A 6 -56.15 -21.08 -8.36
N SER A 7 -56.46 -19.95 -7.72
CA SER A 7 -55.52 -18.84 -7.57
C SER A 7 -54.31 -19.28 -6.74
N THR A 8 -53.36 -19.92 -7.42
CA THR A 8 -52.05 -20.26 -6.91
C THR A 8 -51.21 -18.99 -6.99
N GLY A 9 -51.08 -18.29 -5.86
CA GLY A 9 -50.12 -17.22 -5.70
C GLY A 9 -48.71 -17.77 -5.85
N ALA A 10 -48.18 -17.73 -7.06
CA ALA A 10 -46.78 -18.07 -7.35
C ALA A 10 -45.89 -16.97 -6.76
N GLY A 11 -45.42 -17.19 -5.53
CA GLY A 11 -44.33 -16.40 -4.95
C GLY A 11 -43.05 -16.67 -5.74
N GLY A 12 -42.71 -15.76 -6.66
CA GLY A 12 -41.44 -15.82 -7.38
C GLY A 12 -40.24 -15.68 -6.44
N PRO A 13 -39.06 -16.18 -6.83
CA PRO A 13 -37.86 -16.09 -5.99
C PRO A 13 -37.49 -14.64 -5.71
N HIS A 14 -37.37 -14.28 -4.43
CA HIS A 14 -36.91 -12.96 -3.99
C HIS A 14 -35.39 -12.97 -3.85
N LEU A 15 -34.70 -12.10 -4.58
CA LEU A 15 -33.23 -11.98 -4.56
C LEU A 15 -32.82 -10.83 -3.64
N HIS A 16 -32.07 -11.15 -2.58
CA HIS A 16 -31.45 -10.16 -1.72
C HIS A 16 -30.05 -9.82 -2.25
N LEU A 17 -29.93 -8.76 -3.04
CA LEU A 17 -28.63 -8.14 -3.30
C LEU A 17 -28.24 -7.30 -2.08
N GLN A 18 -27.40 -7.86 -1.21
CA GLN A 18 -26.72 -7.06 -0.20
C GLN A 18 -25.68 -6.16 -0.86
N ARG A 19 -25.42 -5.00 -0.26
CA ARG A 19 -24.34 -4.13 -0.71
C ARG A 19 -23.04 -4.92 -0.63
N TRP A 20 -22.36 -5.08 -1.77
CA TRP A 20 -21.04 -5.71 -1.79
C TRP A 20 -20.12 -5.03 -0.78
N THR A 21 -19.77 -5.73 0.29
CA THR A 21 -18.67 -5.33 1.15
C THR A 21 -17.40 -6.00 0.61
N ARG A 22 -16.24 -5.33 0.72
CA ARG A 22 -14.95 -5.91 0.29
C ARG A 22 -14.47 -7.06 1.20
N GLN A 23 -15.36 -7.63 2.03
CA GLN A 23 -15.04 -8.58 3.10
C GLN A 23 -15.18 -10.03 2.68
N ALA A 24 -15.78 -10.32 1.51
CA ALA A 24 -15.85 -11.68 1.00
C ALA A 24 -14.42 -12.26 0.86
N PHE A 25 -14.16 -13.39 1.52
CA PHE A 25 -12.86 -14.07 1.58
C PHE A 25 -11.70 -13.25 2.19
N ALA A 26 -11.98 -12.13 2.85
CA ALA A 26 -10.96 -11.31 3.49
C ALA A 26 -10.80 -11.64 4.98
N CYS A 27 -9.56 -11.63 5.47
CA CYS A 27 -9.26 -11.55 6.89
C CYS A 27 -8.82 -10.12 7.22
N GLY A 28 -9.36 -9.53 8.28
CA GLY A 28 -8.94 -8.21 8.73
C GLY A 28 -7.47 -8.24 9.16
N ALA A 29 -6.65 -7.36 8.60
CA ALA A 29 -5.25 -7.23 8.95
C ALA A 29 -4.90 -5.75 9.11
N SER A 30 -3.99 -5.47 10.04
CA SER A 30 -3.35 -4.16 10.19
C SER A 30 -1.84 -4.34 10.01
N LEU A 31 -1.20 -3.37 9.37
CA LEU A 31 0.27 -3.34 9.24
C LEU A 31 0.84 -2.70 10.52
N PRO A 32 1.53 -3.45 11.39
CA PRO A 32 1.84 -2.98 12.73
C PRO A 32 3.09 -2.10 12.82
N VAL A 33 4.00 -2.18 11.84
CA VAL A 33 5.31 -1.52 11.93
C VAL A 33 5.42 -0.40 10.91
N LEU A 34 5.72 0.81 11.39
CA LEU A 34 6.14 1.92 10.54
C LEU A 34 7.66 1.88 10.35
N VAL A 35 8.12 1.94 9.10
CA VAL A 35 9.53 1.94 8.74
C VAL A 35 9.89 3.12 7.85
N ASP A 36 11.12 3.59 8.00
CA ASP A 36 11.78 4.48 7.06
C ASP A 36 12.52 3.64 6.02
N VAL A 37 12.24 3.92 4.75
CA VAL A 37 12.84 3.23 3.61
C VAL A 37 13.66 4.22 2.80
N GLU A 38 14.91 3.85 2.53
CA GLU A 38 15.80 4.49 1.58
C GLU A 38 15.94 3.59 0.34
N LEU A 39 15.61 4.13 -0.83
CA LEU A 39 15.84 3.48 -2.12
C LEU A 39 16.93 4.24 -2.86
N ARG A 40 17.94 3.53 -3.37
CA ARG A 40 19.06 4.13 -4.14
C ARG A 40 19.17 3.47 -5.49
N GLY A 41 19.44 4.27 -6.52
CA GLY A 41 19.50 3.80 -7.92
C GLY A 41 18.22 4.07 -8.72
N ILE A 42 17.26 4.82 -8.19
CA ILE A 42 16.06 5.24 -8.94
C ILE A 42 16.48 6.34 -9.93
N PRO A 43 16.20 6.20 -11.24
CA PRO A 43 16.54 7.21 -12.21
C PRO A 43 15.60 8.43 -12.10
N THR A 44 16.09 9.60 -12.50
CA THR A 44 15.39 10.89 -12.37
C THR A 44 14.00 10.92 -13.02
N HIS A 45 13.84 10.25 -14.17
CA HIS A 45 12.57 10.17 -14.91
C HIS A 45 11.57 9.17 -14.28
N ALA A 46 11.99 8.33 -13.34
CA ALA A 46 11.12 7.41 -12.61
C ALA A 46 10.98 7.79 -11.13
N TRP A 47 11.36 9.03 -10.77
CA TRP A 47 11.33 9.55 -9.40
C TRP A 47 9.91 9.93 -8.96
N GLU A 48 9.08 8.90 -8.79
CA GLU A 48 7.65 9.02 -8.51
C GLU A 48 7.21 8.06 -7.41
N MET A 49 6.12 8.40 -6.71
CA MET A 49 5.55 7.54 -5.66
C MET A 49 5.08 6.19 -6.21
N SER A 50 4.57 6.16 -7.44
CA SER A 50 4.20 4.94 -8.18
C SER A 50 5.36 3.96 -8.34
N THR A 51 6.57 4.47 -8.61
CA THR A 51 7.79 3.66 -8.69
C THR A 51 8.14 3.05 -7.34
N ALA A 52 8.04 3.84 -6.26
CA ALA A 52 8.26 3.34 -4.92
C ALA A 52 7.22 2.28 -4.53
N GLU A 53 5.94 2.50 -4.82
CA GLU A 53 4.87 1.51 -4.61
C GLU A 53 5.18 0.19 -5.30
N ASN A 54 5.60 0.24 -6.57
CA ASN A 54 5.97 -0.96 -7.33
C ASN A 54 7.13 -1.71 -6.66
N LEU A 55 8.18 -0.99 -6.28
CA LEU A 55 9.38 -1.54 -5.64
C LEU A 55 9.08 -2.14 -4.25
N LEU A 56 8.15 -1.55 -3.51
CA LEU A 56 7.78 -1.95 -2.15
C LEU A 56 6.76 -3.09 -2.10
N ASN A 57 5.96 -3.29 -3.13
CA ASN A 57 5.03 -4.41 -3.22
C ASN A 57 5.82 -5.74 -3.30
N PRO A 58 5.48 -6.79 -2.51
CA PRO A 58 4.37 -6.91 -1.55
C PRO A 58 4.74 -6.66 -0.07
N TYR A 59 5.91 -6.10 0.19
CA TYR A 59 6.48 -6.02 1.53
C TYR A 59 5.86 -4.93 2.41
N SER A 60 5.47 -3.80 1.81
CA SER A 60 4.98 -2.64 2.57
C SER A 60 4.03 -1.75 1.78
N TRP A 61 3.29 -0.93 2.53
CA TRP A 61 2.38 0.09 2.03
C TRP A 61 2.96 1.50 2.26
N PRO A 62 3.23 2.29 1.21
CA PRO A 62 3.73 3.66 1.36
C PRO A 62 2.79 4.57 2.14
N GLN A 63 3.34 5.38 3.05
CA GLN A 63 2.58 6.37 3.81
C GLN A 63 2.91 7.80 3.35
N MET A 64 4.19 8.18 3.34
CA MET A 64 4.58 9.56 3.08
C MET A 64 5.99 9.67 2.50
N LEU A 65 6.17 10.56 1.52
CA LEU A 65 7.49 10.94 1.02
C LEU A 65 8.15 11.96 1.95
N TYR A 66 9.46 11.81 2.20
CA TYR A 66 10.22 12.82 2.92
C TYR A 66 10.44 14.08 2.05
N PRO A 67 10.57 15.28 2.65
CA PRO A 67 10.71 16.54 1.90
C PRO A 67 11.84 16.51 0.86
N ASN A 68 13.03 16.01 1.22
CA ASN A 68 14.17 15.93 0.29
C ASN A 68 13.85 15.12 -0.99
N THR A 69 13.02 14.09 -0.86
CA THR A 69 12.58 13.26 -1.99
C THR A 69 11.45 13.90 -2.77
N ARG A 70 10.51 14.55 -2.08
CA ARG A 70 9.39 15.27 -2.70
C ARG A 70 9.87 16.49 -3.49
N ASP A 71 10.80 17.23 -2.91
CA ASP A 71 11.34 18.49 -3.45
C ASP A 71 12.50 18.22 -4.42
N ARG A 72 12.89 16.94 -4.57
CA ARG A 72 13.83 16.41 -5.57
C ARG A 72 15.20 17.08 -5.53
N GLU A 73 15.72 17.29 -4.33
CA GLU A 73 16.94 18.07 -4.10
C GLU A 73 18.19 17.36 -4.63
N ASP A 74 18.37 16.07 -4.30
CA ASP A 74 19.62 15.36 -4.55
C ASP A 74 19.52 14.22 -5.58
N TYR A 75 18.31 13.73 -5.90
CA TYR A 75 18.03 12.52 -6.70
C TYR A 75 18.89 11.27 -6.35
N PHE A 76 19.55 11.28 -5.19
CA PHE A 76 20.50 10.24 -4.80
C PHE A 76 19.85 9.16 -3.93
N VAL A 77 18.95 9.59 -3.04
CA VAL A 77 18.20 8.69 -2.15
C VAL A 77 16.72 9.07 -2.16
N PHE A 78 15.89 8.10 -2.53
CA PHE A 78 14.44 8.21 -2.45
C PHE A 78 14.00 7.72 -1.07
N ARG A 79 13.56 8.64 -0.21
CA ARG A 79 13.19 8.41 1.18
C ARG A 79 11.69 8.52 1.37
N LEU A 80 11.12 7.50 1.98
CA LEU A 80 9.71 7.47 2.35
C LEU A 80 9.48 6.68 3.64
N SER A 81 8.36 6.95 4.31
CA SER A 81 7.83 6.08 5.35
C SER A 81 6.83 5.10 4.76
N ALA A 82 6.83 3.87 5.28
CA ALA A 82 5.93 2.82 4.83
C ALA A 82 5.52 1.90 5.98
N TRP A 83 4.29 1.42 5.95
CA TRP A 83 3.78 0.42 6.87
C TRP A 83 4.11 -0.99 6.38
N CYS A 84 4.61 -1.87 7.25
CA CYS A 84 4.97 -3.24 6.88
C CYS A 84 4.62 -4.25 7.99
N PHE A 85 4.52 -5.53 7.62
CA PHE A 85 4.37 -6.62 8.61
C PHE A 85 5.69 -7.01 9.25
N ARG A 86 6.75 -7.10 8.45
CA ARG A 86 8.08 -7.56 8.89
C ARG A 86 9.16 -6.75 8.19
N PRO A 87 9.88 -5.84 8.89
CA PRO A 87 10.98 -5.08 8.28
C PRO A 87 12.08 -5.97 7.71
N GLN A 88 12.27 -7.17 8.27
CA GLN A 88 13.28 -8.14 7.84
C GLN A 88 12.95 -8.84 6.51
N SER A 89 11.73 -8.71 5.98
CA SER A 89 11.38 -9.33 4.69
C SER A 89 11.84 -8.53 3.48
N PHE A 90 12.34 -7.30 3.68
CA PHE A 90 12.79 -6.48 2.59
C PHE A 90 14.02 -7.09 1.89
N PRO A 91 14.03 -7.13 0.55
CA PRO A 91 15.20 -7.55 -0.20
C PRO A 91 16.31 -6.50 -0.05
N ARG A 92 17.57 -6.91 -0.23
CA ARG A 92 18.70 -5.97 -0.28
C ARG A 92 18.68 -5.11 -1.55
N SER A 93 18.22 -5.69 -2.66
CA SER A 93 18.15 -5.03 -3.96
C SER A 93 17.00 -5.60 -4.79
N ARG A 94 16.43 -4.79 -5.68
CA ARG A 94 15.40 -5.19 -6.65
C ARG A 94 15.59 -4.42 -7.96
N ASP A 95 15.31 -5.09 -9.07
CA ASP A 95 15.39 -4.47 -10.39
C ASP A 95 14.12 -3.65 -10.68
N LEU A 96 14.33 -2.37 -10.97
CA LEU A 96 13.31 -1.47 -11.49
C LEU A 96 13.33 -1.51 -13.02
N HIS A 97 12.24 -1.99 -13.60
CA HIS A 97 12.05 -1.96 -15.05
C HIS A 97 11.27 -0.72 -15.47
N VAL A 98 11.88 0.11 -16.31
CA VAL A 98 11.21 1.23 -16.98
C VAL A 98 11.00 0.86 -18.44
N VAL A 99 9.74 0.82 -18.88
CA VAL A 99 9.39 0.48 -20.27
C VAL A 99 9.84 1.62 -21.19
N GLU A 100 10.56 1.28 -22.26
CA GLU A 100 10.94 2.26 -23.27
C GLU A 100 9.82 2.45 -24.31
N PRO A 101 9.53 3.69 -24.73
CA PRO A 101 8.63 3.93 -25.85
C PRO A 101 9.21 3.32 -27.13
N LEU A 102 8.42 2.53 -27.87
CA LEU A 102 8.83 2.02 -29.17
C LEU A 102 8.95 3.19 -30.16
N THR A 103 10.17 3.68 -30.35
CA THR A 103 10.46 4.75 -31.29
C THR A 103 10.65 4.14 -32.68
N GLY A 104 9.54 3.77 -33.34
CA GLY A 104 9.48 3.49 -34.78
C GLY A 104 10.12 2.20 -35.31
N ILE A 105 10.71 1.33 -34.47
CA ILE A 105 11.37 0.09 -34.93
C ILE A 105 10.58 -1.13 -34.47
N ILE A 106 10.35 -2.07 -35.39
CA ILE A 106 9.82 -3.41 -35.10
C ILE A 106 10.83 -4.12 -34.18
N SER A 107 10.47 -4.33 -32.92
CA SER A 107 11.29 -5.09 -31.97
C SER A 107 11.31 -6.56 -32.41
N SER A 108 12.47 -7.04 -32.86
CA SER A 108 12.77 -8.47 -33.02
C SER A 108 13.85 -8.82 -31.98
N PRO A 109 13.60 -9.71 -31.00
CA PRO A 109 12.43 -10.58 -30.77
C PRO A 109 11.19 -9.86 -30.17
N PRO A 110 10.00 -10.51 -30.14
CA PRO A 110 8.79 -9.92 -29.56
C PRO A 110 8.94 -9.64 -28.07
N GLY A 111 8.65 -8.41 -27.64
CA GLY A 111 8.68 -8.00 -26.24
C GLY A 111 8.41 -6.50 -26.05
N LYS A 112 8.12 -6.09 -24.81
CA LYS A 112 8.12 -4.67 -24.44
C LYS A 112 9.55 -4.29 -24.05
N PRO A 113 10.24 -3.40 -24.79
CA PRO A 113 11.59 -2.98 -24.40
C PRO A 113 11.55 -2.30 -23.03
N SER A 114 12.53 -2.60 -22.19
CA SER A 114 12.64 -2.01 -20.85
C SER A 114 14.08 -1.83 -20.43
N LEU A 115 14.37 -0.73 -19.75
CA LEU A 115 15.62 -0.51 -19.02
C LEU A 115 15.49 -1.05 -17.61
N SER A 116 16.51 -1.82 -17.17
CA SER A 116 16.58 -2.35 -15.81
C SER A 116 17.57 -1.54 -14.99
N TYR A 117 17.13 -1.08 -13.81
CA TYR A 117 17.94 -0.35 -12.84
C TYR A 117 18.00 -1.12 -11.53
N PRO A 118 19.17 -1.53 -11.03
CA PRO A 118 19.27 -2.17 -9.72
C PRO A 118 19.03 -1.12 -8.62
N VAL A 119 17.98 -1.33 -7.83
CA VAL A 119 17.62 -0.44 -6.72
C VAL A 119 17.89 -1.14 -5.39
N SER A 120 18.78 -0.55 -4.58
CA SER A 120 19.08 -1.06 -3.23
C SER A 120 18.13 -0.49 -2.19
N PHE A 121 17.79 -1.31 -1.18
CA PHE A 121 16.91 -0.93 -0.08
C PHE A 121 17.72 -0.84 1.21
N ALA A 122 17.50 0.22 1.98
CA ALA A 122 17.83 0.26 3.40
C ALA A 122 16.57 0.59 4.20
N VAL A 123 16.27 -0.23 5.20
CA VAL A 123 15.04 -0.12 6.00
C VAL A 123 15.41 0.02 7.46
N ARG A 124 14.77 0.98 8.13
CA ARG A 124 14.95 1.24 9.56
C ARG A 124 13.59 1.41 10.22
N PRO A 125 13.39 0.97 11.47
CA PRO A 125 12.20 1.33 12.23
C PRO A 125 12.06 2.85 12.27
N ALA A 126 10.88 3.36 11.95
CA ALA A 126 10.61 4.78 12.11
C ALA A 126 10.49 5.06 13.62
N LEU A 127 11.20 6.06 14.12
CA LEU A 127 10.98 6.55 15.47
C LEU A 127 9.63 7.29 15.46
N THR A 128 8.56 6.60 15.86
CA THR A 128 7.32 7.30 16.21
C THR A 128 7.65 8.17 17.40
N SER A 129 7.72 9.49 17.20
CA SER A 129 7.78 10.44 18.30
C SER A 129 6.48 10.29 19.09
N GLU A 130 6.48 9.44 20.12
CA GLU A 130 5.41 9.38 21.11
C GLU A 130 5.30 10.77 21.75
N GLY A 131 4.22 11.48 21.43
CA GLY A 131 3.78 12.65 22.19
C GLY A 131 3.35 12.23 23.59
N PRO A 132 3.40 13.16 24.57
CA PRO A 132 3.54 12.83 25.98
C PRO A 132 2.38 12.01 26.53
N ASP A 133 2.77 10.97 27.28
CA ASP A 133 2.06 10.24 28.33
C ASP A 133 0.86 11.01 28.91
N ASN A 134 -0.35 10.70 28.41
CA ASN A 134 -1.58 11.10 29.09
C ASN A 134 -1.92 10.04 30.14
N SER A 135 -1.10 9.98 31.20
CA SER A 135 -1.44 9.27 32.42
C SER A 135 -2.66 9.95 33.05
N PRO A 136 -3.77 9.23 33.33
CA PRO A 136 -4.89 9.83 34.05
C PRO A 136 -4.43 10.20 35.45
N SER A 137 -4.44 11.51 35.77
CA SER A 137 -4.26 12.00 37.13
C SER A 137 -5.28 11.33 38.04
N SER A 138 -4.80 10.43 38.89
CA SER A 138 -5.56 9.87 40.00
C SER A 138 -5.69 10.99 41.05
N GLY A 139 -6.76 11.77 40.95
CA GLY A 139 -7.12 12.78 41.94
C GLY A 139 -7.53 12.08 43.23
N GLY A 140 -6.64 12.13 44.23
CA GLY A 140 -6.92 11.68 45.58
C GLY A 140 -7.88 12.62 46.31
N ASP A 141 -8.90 12.00 46.89
CA ASP A 141 -9.52 12.26 48.20
C ASP A 141 -9.62 13.71 48.71
N ASP A 142 -10.87 14.19 48.86
CA ASP A 142 -11.26 15.02 50.01
C ASP A 142 -12.61 14.52 50.54
N ALA A 143 -12.57 13.95 51.75
CA ALA A 143 -13.74 13.53 52.52
C ALA A 143 -14.00 14.57 53.61
N PRO A 144 -15.22 15.11 53.76
CA PRO A 144 -15.51 15.98 54.89
C PRO A 144 -15.86 15.16 56.14
N GLY A 145 -15.16 15.45 57.23
CA GLY A 145 -15.57 15.13 58.60
C GLY A 145 -16.48 16.20 59.20
#